data_AF-A0A931RIV5-F1
#
_entry.id   AF-A0A931RIV5-F1
#
_cell.length_a   1.000
_cell.length_b   1.000
_cell.length_c   1.000
_cell.angle_alpha   90.00
_cell.angle_beta   90.00
_cell.angle_gamma   90.00
#
_symmetry.space_group_name_H-M   'P 1'
#
loop_
_entity.id
_entity.type
_entity.pdbx_description
1 polymer ?
#
loop_
_entity_poly.entity_id
_entity_poly.type
_entity_poly.pdbx_seq_one_letter_code
_entity_poly.pdbx_strand_id
1 'polypeptide(L)'
;MDKDKPTKQEENKLHIEIVHQVITLSTSGFGVVAALAWNNVIREFVDSYIAKWIPQGGSLISLLVYAIIVTALAVLVTIQLSKLLRTLEGNK
;
A
#
# COMPACT_ATOMS: atom_id res chain seq x y z
N MET A 1 35.15 32.81 21.00
CA MET A 1 33.72 33.14 21.20
C MET A 1 33.03 32.89 19.86
N ASP A 2 32.14 31.89 19.83
CA ASP A 2 31.23 31.48 18.76
C ASP A 2 31.83 31.08 17.39
N LYS A 3 32.26 29.81 17.25
CA LYS A 3 32.45 29.15 15.94
C LYS A 3 31.51 27.94 15.71
N ASP A 4 30.59 27.68 16.63
CA ASP A 4 29.80 26.43 16.69
C ASP A 4 28.30 26.61 16.44
N LYS A 5 27.84 27.76 15.93
CA LYS A 5 26.43 27.90 15.54
C LYS A 5 26.25 27.47 14.09
N PRO A 6 25.42 26.44 13.83
CA PRO A 6 25.12 26.03 12.46
C PRO A 6 24.54 27.23 11.71
N THR A 7 24.98 27.41 10.47
CA THR A 7 24.39 28.45 9.63
C THR A 7 22.93 28.09 9.37
N LYS A 8 22.02 29.08 9.24
CA LYS A 8 20.58 28.87 8.96
C LYS A 8 20.29 27.84 7.85
N GLN A 9 21.22 27.68 6.91
CA GLN A 9 21.10 26.70 5.83
C GLN A 9 21.38 25.25 6.28
N GLU A 10 22.30 25.02 7.22
CA GLU A 10 22.58 23.69 7.78
C GLU A 10 21.44 23.20 8.67
N GLU A 11 20.84 24.09 9.47
CA GLU A 11 19.64 23.75 10.25
C GLU A 11 18.50 23.31 9.32
N ASN A 12 18.22 24.07 8.26
CA ASN A 12 17.16 23.72 7.32
C ASN A 12 17.40 22.38 6.61
N LYS A 13 18.65 22.08 6.22
CA LYS A 13 19.00 20.79 5.63
C LYS A 13 18.75 19.62 6.58
N LEU A 14 19.12 19.77 7.85
CA LEU A 14 18.87 18.75 8.87
C LEU A 14 17.37 18.50 9.09
N HIS A 15 16.56 19.56 9.17
CA HIS A 15 15.11 19.42 9.31
C HIS A 15 14.48 18.73 8.11
N ILE A 16 14.92 19.07 6.90
CA ILE A 16 14.45 18.44 5.67
C ILE A 16 14.78 16.94 5.70
N GLU A 17 16.00 16.55 6.07
CA GLU A 17 16.41 15.15 6.14
C GLU A 17 15.58 14.37 7.18
N ILE A 18 15.34 14.95 8.35
CA ILE A 18 14.49 14.34 9.39
C ILE A 18 13.07 14.12 8.86
N VAL A 19 12.49 15.10 8.18
CA VAL A 19 11.14 14.99 7.59
C VAL A 19 11.12 13.90 6.51
N HIS A 20 12.13 13.83 5.63
CA HIS A 20 12.26 12.76 4.65
C HIS A 20 12.31 11.37 5.30
N GLN A 21 13.07 11.23 6.39
CA GLN A 21 13.19 9.98 7.13
C GLN A 21 11.84 9.61 7.76
N VAL A 22 11.15 10.55 8.40
CA VAL A 22 9.81 10.33 8.97
C VAL A 22 8.80 9.93 7.90
N ILE A 23 8.80 10.58 6.73
CA ILE A 23 7.94 10.21 5.60
C ILE A 23 8.23 8.78 5.15
N THR A 24 9.50 8.41 5.02
CA THR A 24 9.92 7.08 4.56
C THR A 24 9.50 6.00 5.56
N LEU A 25 9.75 6.19 6.85
CA LEU A 25 9.34 5.26 7.90
C LEU A 25 7.81 5.14 7.98
N SER A 26 7.11 6.27 7.94
CA SER A 26 5.65 6.31 8.02
C SER A 26 5.02 5.60 6.82
N THR A 27 5.46 5.91 5.61
CA THR A 27 4.94 5.30 4.37
C THR A 27 5.19 3.80 4.35
N SER A 28 6.38 3.37 4.78
CA SER A 28 6.72 1.95 4.86
C SER A 28 5.86 1.22 5.91
N GLY A 29 5.71 1.80 7.10
CA GLY A 29 4.89 1.24 8.18
C GLY A 29 3.41 1.16 7.80
N PHE A 30 2.85 2.24 7.26
CA PHE A 30 1.46 2.27 6.80
C PHE A 30 1.22 1.39 5.58
N GLY A 31 2.22 1.19 4.71
CA GLY A 31 2.13 0.23 3.59
C GLY A 31 1.83 -1.19 4.06
N VAL A 32 2.47 -1.64 5.13
CA VAL A 32 2.23 -2.97 5.74
C VAL A 32 0.83 -3.03 6.36
N VAL A 33 0.44 -2.01 7.11
CA VAL A 33 -0.90 -1.94 7.73
C VAL A 33 -1.99 -1.95 6.66
N ALA A 34 -1.81 -1.18 5.59
CA ALA A 34 -2.73 -1.14 4.46
C ALA A 34 -2.85 -2.50 3.76
N ALA A 35 -1.72 -3.19 3.53
CA ALA A 35 -1.71 -4.52 2.94
C ALA A 35 -2.50 -5.53 3.79
N LEU A 36 -2.32 -5.50 5.12
CA LEU A 36 -3.05 -6.38 6.04
C LEU A 36 -4.55 -6.04 6.08
N ALA A 37 -4.90 -4.76 6.11
CA ALA A 37 -6.29 -4.32 6.09
C ALA A 37 -7.02 -4.76 4.82
N TRP A 38 -6.41 -4.59 3.64
CA TRP A 38 -6.99 -5.04 2.37
C TRP A 38 -7.13 -6.56 2.31
N ASN A 39 -6.14 -7.32 2.79
CA ASN A 39 -6.23 -8.79 2.90
C ASN A 39 -7.46 -9.20 3.73
N ASN A 40 -7.66 -8.58 4.89
CA ASN A 40 -8.77 -8.91 5.78
C ASN A 40 -10.12 -8.53 5.16
N VAL A 41 -10.23 -7.35 4.55
CA VAL A 41 -11.47 -6.91 3.87
C VAL A 41 -11.87 -7.89 2.76
N ILE A 42 -10.92 -8.30 1.92
CA ILE A 42 -11.21 -9.23 0.82
C ILE A 42 -11.66 -10.59 1.38
N ARG A 43 -10.99 -11.08 2.43
CA ARG A 43 -11.35 -12.34 3.07
C ARG A 43 -12.73 -12.30 3.70
N GLU A 44 -13.01 -11.32 4.55
CA GLU A 44 -14.32 -11.16 5.19
C GLU A 44 -15.43 -10.93 4.17
N PHE A 45 -15.16 -10.19 3.09
CA PHE A 45 -16.11 -10.00 2.01
C PHE A 45 -16.47 -11.33 1.35
N VAL A 46 -15.46 -12.14 1.00
CA VAL A 46 -15.69 -13.46 0.39
C VAL A 46 -16.42 -14.40 1.33
N ASP A 47 -16.01 -14.47 2.60
CA ASP A 47 -16.64 -15.33 3.60
C ASP A 47 -18.08 -14.88 3.95
N SER A 48 -18.34 -13.57 4.01
CA SER A 48 -19.64 -13.03 4.43
C SER A 48 -20.68 -12.99 3.32
N TYR A 49 -20.27 -12.74 2.07
CA TYR A 49 -21.18 -12.52 0.95
C TYR A 49 -21.18 -13.68 -0.05
N ILE A 50 -20.02 -14.26 -0.37
CA ILE A 50 -19.92 -15.30 -1.40
C ILE A 50 -20.08 -16.69 -0.80
N ALA A 51 -19.42 -16.99 0.32
CA ALA A 51 -19.47 -18.33 0.92
C ALA A 51 -20.89 -18.71 1.43
N LYS A 52 -21.69 -17.72 1.87
CA LYS A 52 -23.09 -17.96 2.26
C LYS A 52 -24.00 -18.38 1.10
N TRP A 53 -23.62 -18.06 -0.14
CA TRP A 53 -24.40 -18.39 -1.33
C TRP A 53 -24.06 -19.78 -1.91
N ILE A 54 -23.07 -20.50 -1.36
CA ILE A 54 -22.62 -21.81 -1.87
C ILE A 54 -22.89 -22.92 -0.83
N PRO A 55 -23.82 -23.88 -1.09
CA PRO A 55 -24.11 -24.96 -0.15
C PRO A 55 -22.98 -26.02 -0.10
N GLN A 56 -22.64 -26.45 1.12
CA GLN A 56 -21.98 -27.73 1.46
C GLN A 56 -20.69 -28.08 0.69
N GLY A 57 -19.71 -27.18 0.73
CA GLY A 57 -18.30 -27.42 0.35
C GLY A 57 -17.36 -26.26 0.71
N GLY A 58 -17.84 -25.36 1.59
CA GLY A 58 -17.56 -23.93 1.54
C GLY A 58 -16.14 -23.47 1.90
N SER A 59 -15.33 -24.28 2.57
CA SER A 59 -13.99 -23.83 2.99
C SER A 59 -12.99 -23.75 1.82
N LEU A 60 -12.91 -24.80 0.99
CA LEU A 60 -12.01 -24.81 -0.15
C LEU A 60 -12.49 -23.89 -1.27
N ILE A 61 -13.81 -23.85 -1.51
CA ILE A 61 -14.40 -22.97 -2.53
C ILE A 61 -14.25 -21.50 -2.11
N SER A 62 -14.41 -21.15 -0.83
CA SER A 62 -14.14 -19.79 -0.33
C SER A 62 -12.68 -19.38 -0.60
N LEU A 63 -11.72 -20.26 -0.26
CA LEU A 63 -10.30 -20.02 -0.53
C LEU A 63 -9.99 -19.83 -2.01
N LEU A 64 -10.64 -20.60 -2.89
CA LEU A 64 -10.44 -20.53 -4.33
C LEU A 64 -11.01 -19.22 -4.90
N VAL A 65 -12.19 -18.80 -4.45
CA VAL A 65 -12.78 -17.49 -4.85
C VAL A 65 -11.95 -16.33 -4.31
N TYR A 66 -11.50 -16.41 -3.06
CA TYR A 66 -10.57 -15.44 -2.47
C TYR A 66 -9.31 -15.28 -3.33
N ALA A 67 -8.66 -16.38 -3.73
CA ALA A 67 -7.46 -16.35 -4.56
C ALA A 67 -7.71 -15.72 -5.94
N ILE A 68 -8.84 -16.01 -6.58
CA ILE A 68 -9.22 -15.41 -7.87
C ILE A 68 -9.42 -13.90 -7.72
N ILE A 69 -10.14 -13.46 -6.68
CA ILE A 69 -10.42 -12.04 -6.44
C ILE A 69 -9.13 -11.27 -6.17
N VAL A 70 -8.26 -11.78 -5.29
CA VAL A 70 -6.98 -11.14 -4.99
C VAL A 70 -6.11 -11.03 -6.25
N THR A 71 -6.07 -12.08 -7.07
CA THR A 71 -5.30 -12.07 -8.32
C THR A 71 -5.86 -11.05 -9.32
N ALA A 72 -7.18 -11.00 -9.47
CA ALA A 72 -7.83 -10.01 -10.33
C ALA A 72 -7.54 -8.58 -9.85
N LEU A 73 -7.66 -8.31 -8.55
CA LEU A 73 -7.32 -7.01 -7.97
C LEU A 73 -5.85 -6.65 -8.17
N ALA A 74 -4.93 -7.60 -7.98
CA ALA A 74 -3.50 -7.38 -8.21
C ALA A 74 -3.20 -6.99 -9.67
N VAL A 75 -3.81 -7.69 -10.64
CA VAL A 75 -3.68 -7.35 -12.06
C VAL A 75 -4.27 -5.96 -12.35
N LEU A 76 -5.45 -5.65 -11.83
CA LEU A 76 -6.10 -4.34 -12.02
C LEU A 76 -5.26 -3.20 -11.45
N VAL A 77 -4.74 -3.34 -10.23
CA VAL A 77 -3.87 -2.33 -9.60
C VAL A 77 -2.58 -2.19 -10.39
N THR A 78 -1.95 -3.30 -10.81
CA THR A 78 -0.70 -3.26 -11.60
C THR A 78 -0.89 -2.56 -12.94
N ILE A 79 -2.01 -2.80 -13.63
CA ILE A 79 -2.32 -2.10 -14.90
C ILE A 79 -2.54 -0.60 -14.66
N GLN A 80 -3.26 -0.24 -13.60
CA GLN A 80 -3.50 1.18 -13.27
C GLN A 80 -2.20 1.92 -12.92
N LEU A 81 -1.34 1.31 -12.10
CA LEU A 81 -0.01 1.84 -11.80
C LEU A 81 0.86 1.95 -13.05
N SER A 82 0.81 0.95 -13.94
CA SER A 82 1.54 0.99 -15.21
C SER A 82 1.06 2.13 -16.11
N LYS A 83 -0.25 2.42 -16.15
CA LYS A 83 -0.80 3.56 -16.88
C LYS A 83 -0.37 4.89 -16.27
N LEU A 84 -0.45 5.01 -14.94
CA LEU A 84 -0.02 6.21 -14.21
C LEU A 84 1.45 6.52 -14.48
N LEU A 85 2.32 5.51 -14.42
CA LEU A 85 3.74 5.65 -14.72
C LEU A 85 3.97 6.18 -16.15
N ARG A 86 3.29 5.59 -17.14
CA ARG A 86 3.36 6.04 -18.55
C ARG A 86 2.92 7.49 -18.72
N THR A 87 1.88 7.93 -18.01
CA THR A 87 1.42 9.32 -18.05
C THR A 87 2.43 10.28 -17.42
N LEU A 88 3.08 9.89 -16.32
CA LEU A 88 4.12 10.71 -15.67
C LEU A 88 5.40 10.78 -16.52
N GLU A 89 5.77 9.69 -17.19
CA GLU A 89 6.93 9.64 -18.09
C GLU A 89 6.68 10.35 -19.41
N GLY A 90 5.47 10.26 -19.98
CA GLY A 90 5.09 10.95 -21.22
C GLY A 90 4.79 12.44 -21.06
N ASN A 91 4.76 12.96 -19.82
CA ASN A 91 4.61 14.39 -19.52
C ASN A 91 5.95 15.02 -19.09
N LYS A 92 7.07 14.37 -19.40
CA LYS A 92 8.42 14.94 -19.48
C LYS A 92 8.80 15.09 -20.94
#